data_AF-A0A7C6TVY3-F1
#
_entry.id   AF-A0A7C6TVY3-F1
#
_cell.length_a   1.000
_cell.length_b   1.000
_cell.length_c   1.000
_cell.angle_alpha   90.00
_cell.angle_beta   90.00
_cell.angle_gamma   90.00
#
_symmetry.space_group_name_H-M   'P 1'
#
loop_
_entity.id
_entity.type
_entity.pdbx_description
1 polymer ?
#
loop_
_entity_poly.entity_id
_entity_poly.type
_entity_poly.pdbx_seq_one_letter_code
_entity_poly.pdbx_strand_id
1 'polypeptide(L)'
;EPLDFDDAINLIKRSFLVLTDSGGIQEEAPALGKPVLVLRHETERPEAIAAGTVTLAGTDRENIVSLASKLLDRPDLYEKMAHAVNPYGDGGASGRIAKAILHYFGKGEAPAPFTPGQ
;
A
#
# COMPACT_ATOMS: atom_id res chain seq x y z
N GLU A 1 -24.14 1.20 7.89
CA GLU A 1 -23.19 2.22 8.38
C GLU A 1 -21.80 1.91 7.81
N PRO A 2 -20.86 2.86 7.76
CA PRO A 2 -19.46 2.57 7.42
C PRO A 2 -18.89 1.48 8.35
N LEU A 3 -17.96 0.67 7.82
CA LEU A 3 -17.25 -0.33 8.63
C LEU A 3 -16.33 0.38 9.65
N ASP A 4 -16.13 -0.26 10.80
CA ASP A 4 -15.04 0.14 11.68
C ASP A 4 -13.68 -0.28 11.09
N PHE A 5 -12.61 0.13 11.75
CA PHE A 5 -11.26 -0.09 11.26
C PHE A 5 -10.91 -1.58 11.17
N ASP A 6 -11.23 -2.36 12.20
CA ASP A 6 -10.86 -3.78 12.25
C ASP A 6 -11.62 -4.58 11.19
N ASP A 7 -12.91 -4.31 11.01
CA ASP A 7 -13.72 -4.93 9.97
C ASP A 7 -13.24 -4.52 8.56
N ALA A 8 -12.88 -3.25 8.36
CA ALA A 8 -12.35 -2.77 7.10
C ALA A 8 -11.03 -3.47 6.72
N ILE A 9 -10.08 -3.57 7.65
CA ILE A 9 -8.80 -4.26 7.42
C ILE A 9 -9.02 -5.75 7.13
N ASN A 10 -9.90 -6.41 7.89
CA ASN A 10 -10.24 -7.82 7.65
C ASN A 10 -10.89 -8.04 6.29
N LEU A 11 -11.75 -7.11 5.85
CA LEU A 11 -12.35 -7.14 4.53
C LEU A 11 -11.28 -6.96 3.44
N ILE A 12 -10.43 -5.93 3.54
CA ILE A 12 -9.34 -5.67 2.60
C ILE A 12 -8.44 -6.90 2.45
N LYS A 13 -8.08 -7.54 3.57
CA LYS A 13 -7.25 -8.75 3.57
C LYS A 13 -7.87 -9.92 2.79
N ARG A 14 -9.20 -10.00 2.71
CA ARG A 14 -9.93 -11.04 1.98
C ARG A 14 -10.30 -10.63 0.55
N SER A 15 -10.25 -9.35 0.24
CA SER A 15 -10.49 -8.83 -1.10
C SER A 15 -9.43 -9.32 -2.09
N PHE A 16 -9.85 -9.40 -3.36
CA PHE A 16 -8.95 -9.67 -4.48
C PHE A 16 -8.14 -8.42 -4.82
N LEU A 17 -8.82 -7.29 -5.04
CA LEU A 17 -8.23 -5.97 -5.29
C LEU A 17 -9.08 -4.88 -4.59
N VAL A 18 -8.53 -3.68 -4.46
CA VAL A 18 -9.19 -2.52 -3.81
C VAL A 18 -9.25 -1.33 -4.77
N LEU A 19 -10.44 -0.73 -4.91
CA LEU A 19 -10.60 0.58 -5.56
C LEU A 19 -10.82 1.61 -4.46
N THR A 20 -10.00 2.66 -4.42
CA THR A 20 -10.10 3.66 -3.34
C THR A 20 -9.58 5.02 -3.76
N ASP A 21 -10.11 6.08 -3.15
CA ASP A 21 -9.53 7.42 -3.13
C ASP A 21 -8.96 7.77 -1.74
N SER A 22 -8.91 6.82 -0.80
CA SER A 22 -8.34 7.03 0.54
C SER A 22 -6.82 6.90 0.52
N GLY A 23 -6.13 7.88 1.11
CA GLY A 23 -4.66 7.86 1.25
C GLY A 23 -4.16 6.78 2.23
N GLY A 24 -4.92 6.50 3.30
CA GLY A 24 -4.56 5.45 4.26
C GLY A 24 -4.67 4.06 3.66
N ILE A 25 -5.76 3.80 2.93
CA ILE A 25 -5.97 2.49 2.27
C ILE A 25 -4.91 2.24 1.18
N GLN A 26 -4.38 3.29 0.55
CA GLN A 26 -3.24 3.19 -0.38
C GLN A 26 -1.94 2.69 0.28
N GLU A 27 -1.79 2.76 1.60
CA GLU A 27 -0.67 2.18 2.34
C GLU A 27 -1.03 0.81 2.92
N GLU A 28 -2.23 0.70 3.50
CA GLU A 28 -2.70 -0.49 4.20
C GLU A 28 -2.94 -1.68 3.25
N ALA A 29 -3.57 -1.45 2.10
CA ALA A 29 -3.88 -2.53 1.16
C ALA A 29 -2.61 -3.15 0.54
N PRO A 30 -1.60 -2.38 0.07
CA PRO A 30 -0.32 -2.93 -0.34
C PRO A 30 0.42 -3.68 0.77
N ALA A 31 0.34 -3.21 2.02
CA ALA A 31 0.93 -3.93 3.15
C ALA A 31 0.28 -5.32 3.37
N LEU A 32 -0.94 -5.52 2.88
CA LEU A 32 -1.67 -6.79 2.89
C LEU A 32 -1.56 -7.57 1.57
N GLY A 33 -0.68 -7.14 0.65
CA GLY A 33 -0.47 -7.76 -0.66
C GLY A 33 -1.66 -7.60 -1.60
N LYS A 34 -2.42 -6.51 -1.47
CA LYS A 34 -3.62 -6.26 -2.26
C LYS A 34 -3.37 -5.21 -3.34
N PRO A 35 -3.61 -5.54 -4.62
CA PRO A 35 -3.55 -4.55 -5.68
C PRO A 35 -4.55 -3.42 -5.44
N VAL A 36 -4.10 -2.17 -5.60
CA VAL A 36 -4.93 -0.98 -5.45
C VAL A 36 -5.05 -0.17 -6.75
N LEU A 37 -6.29 0.14 -7.12
CA LEU A 37 -6.61 1.11 -8.15
C LEU A 37 -7.07 2.42 -7.49
N VAL A 38 -6.31 3.49 -7.70
CA VAL A 38 -6.57 4.79 -7.08
C VAL A 38 -7.51 5.61 -7.94
N LEU A 39 -8.63 6.02 -7.36
CA LEU A 39 -9.70 6.77 -8.02
C LEU A 39 -9.42 8.28 -8.02
N ARG A 40 -8.18 8.66 -8.33
CA ARG A 40 -7.70 10.05 -8.44
C ARG A 40 -6.86 10.21 -9.70
N HIS A 41 -6.72 11.45 -10.18
CA HIS A 41 -5.83 11.78 -11.31
C HIS A 41 -4.37 11.98 -10.89
N GLU A 42 -4.17 12.33 -9.62
CA GLU A 42 -2.87 12.62 -9.03
C GLU A 42 -2.72 11.85 -7.72
N THR A 43 -1.49 11.67 -7.26
CA THR A 43 -1.19 11.08 -5.96
C THR A 43 -0.06 11.82 -5.27
N GLU A 44 -0.18 11.91 -3.96
CA GLU A 44 0.88 12.31 -3.04
C GLU A 44 1.89 11.18 -2.76
N ARG A 45 1.70 10.00 -3.35
CA ARG A 45 2.49 8.77 -3.14
C ARG A 45 3.15 8.22 -4.42
N PRO A 46 4.05 8.98 -5.08
CA PRO A 46 4.73 8.51 -6.29
C PRO A 46 5.51 7.21 -6.08
N GLU A 47 5.99 6.93 -4.87
CA GLU A 47 6.73 5.73 -4.49
C GLU A 47 5.92 4.44 -4.66
N ALA A 48 4.61 4.45 -4.39
CA ALA A 48 3.76 3.27 -4.57
C ALA A 48 3.44 2.97 -6.03
N ILE A 49 3.34 4.01 -6.86
CA ILE A 49 3.25 3.85 -8.31
C ILE A 49 4.57 3.27 -8.84
N ALA A 50 5.71 3.83 -8.41
CA ALA A 50 7.03 3.38 -8.84
C ALA A 50 7.32 1.94 -8.40
N ALA A 51 6.91 1.55 -7.19
CA ALA A 51 7.02 0.18 -6.70
C ALA A 51 6.06 -0.78 -7.44
N GLY A 52 5.01 -0.26 -8.05
CA GLY A 52 3.99 -1.05 -8.73
C GLY A 52 3.01 -1.73 -7.79
N THR A 53 2.87 -1.26 -6.54
CA THR A 53 1.84 -1.73 -5.61
C THR A 53 0.48 -1.07 -5.88
N VAL A 54 0.50 0.08 -6.55
CA VAL A 54 -0.67 0.94 -6.80
C VAL A 54 -0.69 1.43 -8.24
N THR A 55 -1.88 1.57 -8.84
CA THR A 55 -2.08 2.19 -10.16
C THR A 55 -3.10 3.32 -10.08
N LEU A 56 -2.80 4.48 -10.67
CA LEU A 56 -3.78 5.56 -10.85
C LEU A 56 -4.80 5.16 -11.93
N ALA A 57 -6.06 5.02 -11.52
CA ALA A 57 -7.17 4.72 -12.42
C ALA A 57 -7.91 5.98 -12.88
N GLY A 58 -7.73 7.13 -12.21
CA GLY A 58 -8.51 8.33 -12.48
C GLY A 58 -9.97 8.14 -12.10
N THR A 59 -10.84 8.93 -12.72
CA THR A 59 -12.30 8.90 -12.47
C THR A 59 -13.09 8.44 -13.70
N ASP A 60 -12.41 8.14 -14.81
CA ASP A 60 -13.05 7.65 -16.02
C ASP A 60 -13.48 6.19 -15.87
N ARG A 61 -14.77 5.94 -16.11
CA ARG A 61 -15.38 4.62 -15.92
C ARG A 61 -14.75 3.55 -16.82
N GLU A 62 -14.50 3.87 -18.07
CA GLU A 62 -13.99 2.90 -19.05
C GLU A 62 -12.58 2.47 -18.67
N ASN A 63 -11.75 3.42 -18.24
CA ASN A 63 -10.41 3.14 -17.74
C ASN A 63 -10.43 2.31 -16.44
N ILE A 64 -11.28 2.68 -15.46
CA ILE A 64 -11.41 1.92 -14.21
C ILE A 64 -11.80 0.47 -14.49
N VAL A 65 -12.82 0.25 -15.33
CA VAL A 65 -13.27 -1.11 -15.71
C VAL A 65 -12.15 -1.85 -16.44
N SER A 66 -11.48 -1.22 -17.40
CA SER A 66 -10.36 -1.81 -18.14
C SER A 66 -9.22 -2.27 -17.22
N LEU A 67 -8.82 -1.45 -16.25
CA LEU A 67 -7.76 -1.78 -15.28
C LEU A 67 -8.19 -2.90 -14.33
N ALA A 68 -9.41 -2.83 -13.81
CA ALA A 68 -9.94 -3.87 -12.93
C ALA A 68 -10.06 -5.22 -13.65
N SER A 69 -10.62 -5.23 -14.87
CA SER A 69 -10.71 -6.43 -15.71
C SER A 69 -9.33 -7.01 -16.03
N LYS A 70 -8.33 -6.18 -16.35
CA LYS A 70 -6.96 -6.66 -16.56
C LYS A 70 -6.43 -7.40 -15.33
N LEU A 71 -6.61 -6.87 -14.12
CA LEU A 71 -6.16 -7.55 -12.90
C LEU A 71 -6.93 -8.84 -12.61
N LEU A 72 -8.22 -8.90 -12.95
CA LEU A 72 -9.04 -10.10 -12.79
C LEU A 72 -8.69 -11.20 -13.80
N ASP A 73 -8.41 -10.83 -15.05
CA ASP A 73 -8.22 -11.76 -16.16
C ASP A 73 -6.76 -12.16 -16.38
N ARG A 74 -5.81 -11.41 -15.82
CA ARG A 74 -4.36 -11.61 -15.99
C ARG A 74 -3.67 -11.88 -14.65
N PRO A 75 -3.58 -13.16 -14.24
CA PRO A 75 -2.89 -13.55 -13.02
C PRO A 75 -1.45 -13.03 -12.95
N ASP A 76 -0.73 -12.97 -14.07
CA ASP A 76 0.64 -12.45 -14.11
C ASP A 76 0.74 -10.97 -13.71
N LEU A 77 -0.24 -10.15 -14.11
CA LEU A 77 -0.31 -8.74 -13.72
C LEU A 77 -0.72 -8.58 -12.26
N TYR A 78 -1.66 -9.41 -11.80
CA TYR A 78 -2.08 -9.47 -10.41
C TYR A 78 -0.89 -9.79 -9.49
N GLU A 79 -0.22 -10.90 -9.74
CA GLU A 79 0.89 -11.40 -8.92
C GLU A 79 2.02 -10.38 -8.85
N LYS A 80 2.34 -9.72 -9.97
CA LYS A 80 3.34 -8.65 -10.01
C LYS A 80 3.00 -7.50 -9.05
N MET A 81 1.72 -7.13 -8.96
CA MET A 81 1.25 -6.02 -8.15
C MET A 81 1.09 -6.41 -6.68
N ALA A 82 0.55 -7.61 -6.42
CA ALA A 82 0.34 -8.16 -5.09
C ALA A 82 1.65 -8.49 -4.35
N HIS A 83 2.70 -8.85 -5.09
CA HIS A 83 4.02 -9.15 -4.56
C HIS A 83 5.06 -8.04 -4.77
N ALA A 84 4.63 -6.87 -5.25
CA ALA A 84 5.49 -5.71 -5.32
C ALA A 84 5.98 -5.33 -3.92
N VAL A 85 7.24 -4.89 -3.84
CA VAL A 85 7.85 -4.44 -2.58
C VAL A 85 7.06 -3.26 -2.04
N ASN A 86 6.60 -3.35 -0.79
CA ASN A 86 5.94 -2.23 -0.14
C ASN A 86 6.96 -1.09 0.13
N PRO A 87 6.82 0.09 -0.49
CA PRO A 87 7.78 1.18 -0.31
C PRO A 87 7.65 1.88 1.05
N TYR A 88 6.58 1.62 1.82
CA TYR A 88 6.29 2.36 3.07
C TYR A 88 6.85 1.70 4.32
N GLY A 89 7.12 0.40 4.29
CA GLY A 89 7.67 -0.28 5.45
C GLY A 89 7.62 -1.79 5.41
N ASP A 90 8.29 -2.36 6.39
CA ASP A 90 8.42 -3.79 6.67
C ASP A 90 7.71 -4.20 7.98
N GLY A 91 6.85 -3.32 8.51
CA GLY A 91 6.19 -3.50 9.81
C GLY A 91 7.05 -3.14 11.03
N GLY A 92 8.32 -2.77 10.86
CA GLY A 92 9.25 -2.43 11.94
C GLY A 92 9.29 -0.95 12.34
N ALA A 93 8.38 -0.12 11.80
CA ALA A 93 8.42 1.34 11.97
C ALA A 93 8.40 1.77 13.45
N SER A 94 7.51 1.19 14.27
CA SER A 94 7.40 1.51 15.70
C SER A 94 8.69 1.24 16.46
N GLY A 95 9.35 0.10 16.20
CA GLY A 95 10.64 -0.24 16.79
C GLY A 95 11.75 0.73 16.38
N ARG A 96 11.79 1.16 15.12
CA ARG A 96 12.75 2.18 14.65
C ARG A 96 12.52 3.53 15.29
N ILE A 97 11.27 3.96 15.43
CA ILE A 97 10.90 5.21 16.10
C ILE A 97 11.33 5.19 17.57
N ALA A 98 11.02 4.10 18.29
CA ALA A 98 11.43 3.95 19.68
C ALA A 98 12.96 4.02 19.85
N LYS A 99 13.72 3.34 18.96
CA LYS A 99 15.18 3.42 18.92
C LYS A 99 15.69 4.83 18.62
N ALA A 100 15.08 5.54 17.66
CA ALA A 100 15.45 6.92 17.35
C ALA A 100 15.27 7.85 18.55
N ILE A 101 14.17 7.71 19.29
CA ILE A 101 13.91 8.48 20.52
C ILE A 101 14.97 8.16 21.59
N LEU A 102 15.26 6.87 21.83
CA LEU A 102 16.29 6.47 22.78
C LEU A 102 17.67 7.01 22.40
N HIS A 103 18.02 6.93 21.12
CA HIS A 103 19.27 7.46 20.59
C HIS A 103 19.41 8.97 20.81
N TYR A 104 18.36 9.75 20.53
CA TYR A 104 18.33 11.19 20.74
C TYR A 104 18.64 11.59 22.20
N PHE A 105 18.17 10.79 23.17
CA PHE A 105 18.44 10.99 24.59
C PHE A 105 19.72 10.28 25.11
N GLY A 106 20.55 9.72 24.23
CA GLY A 106 21.79 9.03 24.61
C GLY A 106 21.57 7.69 25.34
N LYS A 107 20.40 7.08 25.18
CA LYS A 107 19.97 5.84 25.86
C LYS A 107 19.98 4.60 24.95
N GLY A 108 20.54 4.71 23.75
CA GLY A 108 20.60 3.60 22.80
C GLY A 108 21.34 3.93 21.51
N GLU A 109 21.54 2.90 20.70
CA GLU A 109 22.11 3.01 19.36
C GLU A 109 21.10 3.58 18.36
N ALA A 110 21.62 4.22 17.30
CA ALA A 110 20.79 4.70 16.20
C ALA A 110 20.09 3.52 15.48
N PRO A 111 18.82 3.66 15.08
CA PRO A 111 18.15 2.62 14.31
C PRO A 111 18.77 2.48 12.92
N ALA A 112 18.79 1.25 12.39
CA ALA A 112 19.07 1.02 10.99
C ALA A 112 17.96 1.66 10.12
N PRO A 113 18.31 2.36 9.03
CA PRO A 113 17.33 2.92 8.12
C PRO A 113 16.50 1.80 7.47
N PHE A 114 15.26 2.11 7.11
CA PHE A 114 14.47 1.23 6.26
C PHE A 114 14.89 1.40 4.81
N THR A 115 15.11 0.27 4.12
CA THR A 115 15.40 0.23 2.69
C THR A 115 14.38 -0.71 2.04
N PRO A 116 13.48 -0.22 1.17
CA PRO A 116 12.54 -1.09 0.48
C PRO A 116 13.24 -2.19 -0.31
N GLY A 117 12.80 -3.44 -0.14
CA GLY A 117 13.23 -4.57 -0.97
C GLY A 117 14.56 -5.20 -0.56
N GLN A 118 15.11 -4.83 0.60
CA GLN A 118 16.17 -5.56 1.29
C GLN A 118 15.60 -6.62 2.24
#